data_AF-A0A480A8A8-F1
#
_entry.id   AF-A0A480A8A8-F1
#
_cell.length_a   1.000
_cell.length_b   1.000
_cell.length_c   1.000
_cell.angle_alpha   90.00
_cell.angle_beta   90.00
_cell.angle_gamma   90.00
#
_symmetry.space_group_name_H-M   'P 1'
#
loop_
_entity.id
_entity.type
_entity.pdbx_description
1 polymer ?
#
loop_
_entity_poly.entity_id
_entity_poly.type
_entity_poly.pdbx_seq_one_letter_code
_entity_poly.pdbx_strand_id
1 'polypeptide(L)'
;MTQTIPPITLPPSENPQQEGEWLQQNLLHWLDNEFIPEAINQNIAQRASQIFVRQRMEGENDLGSLVIAIVTEMQCYDFSKSFFGEFAIANAVSDLLLDSLGIDHCCGQ
;
A
#
# COMPACT_ATOMS: atom_id res chain seq x y z
N MET A 1 8.28 -24.30 22.10
CA MET A 1 7.60 -22.99 22.16
C MET A 1 7.77 -22.38 20.78
N THR A 2 6.69 -22.19 20.02
CA THR A 2 6.72 -21.49 18.74
C THR A 2 6.84 -20.00 19.03
N GLN A 3 7.99 -19.40 18.76
CA GLN A 3 8.13 -17.94 18.82
C GLN A 3 7.31 -17.32 17.69
N THR A 4 6.41 -16.40 18.05
CA THR A 4 5.65 -15.59 17.10
C THR A 4 6.57 -14.53 16.49
N ILE A 5 6.42 -14.29 15.19
CA ILE A 5 7.10 -13.17 14.54
C ILE A 5 6.44 -11.88 15.02
N PRO A 6 7.21 -10.89 15.52
CA PRO A 6 6.64 -9.63 15.96
C PRO A 6 6.05 -8.87 14.76
N PRO A 7 4.95 -8.11 14.97
CA PRO A 7 4.38 -7.29 13.92
C PRO A 7 5.34 -6.18 13.48
N ILE A 8 5.22 -5.77 12.22
CA ILE A 8 5.87 -4.58 11.69
C ILE A 8 4.89 -3.41 11.85
N THR A 9 5.33 -2.37 12.54
CA THR A 9 4.50 -1.19 12.81
C THR A 9 5.18 0.07 12.28
N LEU A 10 4.42 0.91 11.60
CA LEU A 10 4.82 2.26 11.26
C LEU A 10 4.91 3.11 12.55
N PRO A 11 5.73 4.18 12.55
CA PRO A 11 5.63 5.19 13.60
C PRO A 11 4.22 5.82 13.61
N PRO A 12 3.75 6.32 14.77
CA PRO A 12 2.50 7.07 14.86
C PRO A 12 2.44 8.18 13.81
N SER A 13 1.30 8.29 13.12
CA SER A 13 1.16 9.30 12.07
C SER A 13 1.17 10.71 12.65
N GLU A 14 2.03 11.57 12.09
CA GLU A 14 2.05 13.01 12.39
C GLU A 14 1.15 13.79 11.42
N ASN A 15 1.13 13.37 10.14
CA ASN A 15 0.34 13.99 9.08
C ASN A 15 -0.15 12.92 8.09
N PRO A 16 -1.30 12.28 8.37
CA PRO A 16 -1.85 11.22 7.53
C PRO A 16 -2.03 11.64 6.07
N GLN A 17 -2.43 12.88 5.81
CA GLN A 17 -2.65 13.40 4.46
C GLN A 17 -1.34 13.44 3.65
N GLN A 18 -0.25 13.93 4.25
CA GLN A 18 1.06 13.94 3.59
C GLN A 18 1.58 12.53 3.34
N GLU A 19 1.40 11.60 4.28
CA GLU A 19 1.75 10.19 4.08
C GLU A 19 0.93 9.58 2.92
N GLY A 20 -0.35 9.95 2.80
CA GLY A 20 -1.21 9.53 1.69
C GLY A 20 -0.79 10.08 0.33
N GLU A 21 -0.39 11.35 0.26
CA GLU A 21 0.15 11.97 -0.97
C GLU A 21 1.43 11.27 -1.41
N TRP A 22 2.32 10.98 -0.45
CA TRP A 22 3.52 10.20 -0.71
C TRP A 22 3.17 8.79 -1.22
N LEU A 23 2.24 8.08 -0.58
CA LEU A 23 1.86 6.74 -0.99
C LEU A 23 1.25 6.74 -2.39
N GLN A 24 0.36 7.70 -2.69
CA GLN A 24 -0.26 7.83 -4.00
C GLN A 24 0.78 8.03 -5.11
N GLN A 25 1.76 8.91 -4.89
CA GLN A 25 2.79 9.22 -5.88
C GLN A 25 3.70 8.01 -6.14
N ASN A 26 4.14 7.34 -5.08
CA ASN A 26 5.03 6.18 -5.21
C ASN A 26 4.31 4.96 -5.77
N LEU A 27 3.06 4.72 -5.38
CA LEU A 27 2.26 3.64 -5.94
C LEU A 27 1.94 3.89 -7.42
N LEU A 28 1.59 5.11 -7.81
CA LEU A 28 1.40 5.44 -9.24
C LEU A 28 2.69 5.19 -10.03
N HIS A 29 3.83 5.62 -9.50
CA HIS A 29 5.13 5.37 -10.14
C HIS A 29 5.42 3.87 -10.29
N TRP A 30 5.14 3.08 -9.25
CA TRP A 30 5.29 1.63 -9.30
C TRP A 30 4.38 1.00 -10.38
N LEU A 31 3.09 1.36 -10.40
CA LEU A 31 2.12 0.85 -11.39
C LEU A 31 2.53 1.17 -12.83
N ASP A 32 3.03 2.39 -13.07
CA ASP A 32 3.43 2.84 -14.40
C ASP A 32 4.76 2.23 -14.88
N ASN A 33 5.59 1.70 -13.97
CA ASN A 33 6.89 1.09 -14.29
C ASN A 33 6.86 -0.44 -14.37
N GLU A 34 5.98 -1.09 -13.59
CA GLU A 34 5.91 -2.56 -13.56
C GLU A 34 5.40 -3.11 -14.90
N PHE A 35 4.48 -2.37 -15.56
CA PHE A 35 4.01 -2.65 -16.92
C PHE A 35 4.06 -1.38 -17.79
N ILE A 36 2.98 -1.10 -18.51
CA ILE A 36 2.81 0.14 -19.27
C ILE A 36 1.91 1.09 -18.49
N PRO A 37 2.10 2.42 -18.63
CA PRO A 37 1.20 3.38 -18.01
C PRO A 37 -0.24 3.24 -18.51
N GLU A 38 -1.18 3.12 -17.59
CA GLU A 38 -2.62 3.06 -17.87
C GLU A 38 -3.36 4.20 -17.20
N ALA A 39 -4.35 4.78 -17.88
CA ALA A 39 -5.15 5.87 -17.31
C ALA A 39 -5.87 5.47 -16.00
N ILE A 40 -6.11 4.16 -15.79
CA ILE A 40 -6.74 3.65 -14.56
C ILE A 40 -5.79 3.68 -13.36
N ASN A 41 -4.46 3.66 -13.58
CA ASN A 41 -3.46 3.61 -12.51
C ASN A 41 -3.59 4.80 -11.54
N GLN A 42 -3.92 5.99 -12.06
CA GLN A 42 -4.16 7.17 -11.24
C GLN A 42 -5.33 6.97 -10.26
N ASN A 43 -6.42 6.37 -10.73
CA ASN A 43 -7.59 6.10 -9.90
C ASN A 43 -7.32 5.00 -8.87
N ILE A 44 -6.57 3.97 -9.26
CA ILE A 44 -6.14 2.88 -8.36
C ILE A 44 -5.25 3.44 -7.24
N ALA A 45 -4.21 4.20 -7.60
CA ALA A 45 -3.29 4.80 -6.64
C ALA A 45 -4.01 5.76 -5.69
N GLN A 46 -4.92 6.59 -6.21
CA GLN A 46 -5.74 7.49 -5.40
C GLN A 46 -6.66 6.71 -4.44
N ARG A 47 -7.28 5.61 -4.90
CA ARG A 47 -8.18 4.82 -4.06
C ARG A 47 -7.42 4.14 -2.92
N ALA A 48 -6.26 3.53 -3.22
CA ALA A 48 -5.42 2.91 -2.20
C ALA A 48 -4.92 3.92 -1.17
N SER A 49 -4.50 5.12 -1.61
CA SER A 49 -4.06 6.17 -0.69
C SER A 49 -5.18 6.68 0.22
N GLN A 50 -6.41 6.81 -0.29
CA GLN A 50 -7.57 7.19 0.53
C GLN A 50 -7.87 6.17 1.64
N ILE A 51 -7.79 4.87 1.32
CA ILE A 51 -7.96 3.80 2.30
C ILE A 51 -6.89 3.90 3.39
N PHE A 52 -5.63 4.00 2.97
CA PHE A 52 -4.49 4.16 3.87
C PHE A 52 -4.66 5.37 4.79
N VAL A 53 -4.92 6.57 4.25
CA VAL A 53 -5.12 7.80 5.04
C VAL A 53 -6.23 7.63 6.07
N ARG A 54 -7.34 6.98 5.70
CA ARG A 54 -8.43 6.70 6.64
C ARG A 54 -7.97 5.84 7.81
N GLN A 55 -7.25 4.74 7.54
CA GLN A 55 -6.69 3.87 8.59
C GLN A 55 -5.67 4.60 9.47
N ARG A 56 -4.80 5.43 8.88
CA ARG A 56 -3.83 6.24 9.64
C ARG A 56 -4.53 7.24 10.56
N MET A 57 -5.60 7.88 10.10
CA MET A 57 -6.42 8.78 10.93
C MET A 57 -7.18 8.04 12.05
N GLU A 58 -7.51 6.77 11.86
CA GLU A 58 -8.10 5.88 12.88
C GLU A 58 -7.06 5.39 13.91
N GLY A 59 -5.77 5.73 13.71
CA GLY A 59 -4.67 5.36 14.61
C GLY A 59 -4.06 3.99 14.30
N GLU A 60 -4.37 3.39 13.16
CA GLU A 60 -3.75 2.13 12.74
C GLU A 60 -2.30 2.37 12.27
N ASN A 61 -1.40 1.54 12.79
CA ASN A 61 0.03 1.58 12.52
C ASN A 61 0.61 0.20 12.17
N ASP A 62 -0.12 -0.88 12.40
CA ASP A 62 0.29 -2.22 12.02
C ASP A 62 0.25 -2.36 10.48
N LEU A 63 1.39 -2.71 9.90
CA LEU A 63 1.53 -2.87 8.45
C LEU A 63 0.56 -3.94 7.92
N GLY A 64 0.41 -5.04 8.64
CA GLY A 64 -0.49 -6.13 8.27
C GLY A 64 -1.94 -5.66 8.23
N SER A 65 -2.41 -4.96 9.25
CA SER A 65 -3.75 -4.35 9.29
C SER A 65 -3.97 -3.38 8.12
N LEU A 66 -3.00 -2.51 7.83
CA LEU A 66 -3.10 -1.55 6.72
C LEU A 66 -3.22 -2.26 5.36
N VAL A 67 -2.41 -3.28 5.12
CA VAL A 67 -2.44 -4.09 3.89
C VAL A 67 -3.76 -4.86 3.78
N ILE A 68 -4.25 -5.43 4.88
CA ILE A 68 -5.54 -6.12 4.94
C ILE A 68 -6.70 -5.16 4.62
N ALA A 69 -6.67 -3.93 5.16
CA ALA A 69 -7.69 -2.93 4.85
C ALA A 69 -7.71 -2.59 3.36
N ILE A 70 -6.53 -2.37 2.76
CA ILE A 70 -6.38 -2.06 1.33
C ILE A 70 -6.93 -3.19 0.46
N VAL A 71 -6.48 -4.43 0.67
CA VAL A 71 -6.97 -5.55 -0.16
C VAL A 71 -8.48 -5.73 -0.01
N THR A 72 -9.01 -5.63 1.22
CA THR A 72 -10.45 -5.82 1.49
C THR A 72 -11.30 -4.78 0.78
N GLU A 73 -10.90 -3.51 0.81
CA GLU A 73 -11.68 -2.45 0.17
C GLU A 73 -11.49 -2.38 -1.34
N MET A 74 -10.32 -2.79 -1.83
CA MET A 74 -10.04 -2.85 -3.26
C MET A 74 -10.75 -4.02 -3.95
N GLN A 75 -11.20 -5.05 -3.24
CA GLN A 75 -12.04 -6.13 -3.82
C GLN A 75 -13.32 -5.62 -4.51
N CYS A 76 -13.86 -4.47 -4.09
CA CYS A 76 -15.03 -3.86 -4.72
C CYS A 76 -14.67 -2.94 -5.90
N TYR A 77 -13.40 -2.81 -6.26
CA TYR A 77 -12.95 -1.97 -7.37
C TYR A 77 -12.98 -2.73 -8.71
N ASP A 78 -13.35 -2.04 -9.79
CA ASP A 78 -13.35 -2.62 -11.13
C ASP A 78 -11.96 -2.53 -11.77
N PHE A 79 -11.22 -3.64 -11.73
CA PHE A 79 -9.91 -3.78 -12.35
C PHE A 79 -9.96 -4.27 -13.81
N SER A 80 -11.14 -4.34 -14.45
CA SER A 80 -11.26 -4.90 -15.82
C SER A 80 -10.41 -4.18 -16.89
N LYS A 81 -9.92 -2.97 -16.58
CA LYS A 81 -9.06 -2.15 -17.44
C LYS A 81 -7.63 -2.00 -16.90
N SER A 82 -7.21 -2.89 -16.01
CA SER A 82 -5.93 -2.83 -15.29
C SER A 82 -5.18 -4.15 -15.46
N PHE A 83 -3.85 -4.09 -15.59
CA PHE A 83 -2.99 -5.28 -15.47
C PHE A 83 -2.89 -5.83 -14.05
N PHE A 84 -3.28 -5.03 -13.06
CA PHE A 84 -3.20 -5.35 -11.64
C PHE A 84 -4.57 -5.72 -11.06
N GLY A 85 -4.56 -6.59 -10.05
CA GLY A 85 -5.69 -6.83 -9.14
C GLY A 85 -5.37 -6.33 -7.72
N GLU A 86 -6.36 -6.43 -6.82
CA GLU A 86 -6.31 -5.93 -5.45
C GLU A 86 -5.12 -6.44 -4.64
N PHE A 87 -4.73 -7.70 -4.83
CA PHE A 87 -3.59 -8.31 -4.13
C PHE A 87 -2.26 -7.71 -4.59
N ALA A 88 -2.11 -7.42 -5.89
CA ALA A 88 -0.90 -6.79 -6.41
C ALA A 88 -0.76 -5.37 -5.85
N ILE A 89 -1.86 -4.62 -5.75
CA ILE A 89 -1.87 -3.29 -5.14
C ILE A 89 -1.49 -3.36 -3.66
N ALA A 90 -2.08 -4.29 -2.91
CA ALA A 90 -1.80 -4.44 -1.48
C ALA A 90 -0.33 -4.84 -1.22
N ASN A 91 0.24 -5.72 -2.05
CA ASN A 91 1.65 -6.10 -1.97
C ASN A 91 2.58 -4.92 -2.30
N ALA A 92 2.31 -4.20 -3.40
CA ALA A 92 3.10 -3.02 -3.76
C ALA A 92 3.08 -1.96 -2.65
N VAL A 93 1.92 -1.74 -2.02
CA VAL A 93 1.84 -0.84 -0.85
C VAL A 93 2.67 -1.38 0.31
N SER A 94 2.60 -2.68 0.61
CA SER A 94 3.43 -3.30 1.66
C SER A 94 4.91 -3.03 1.42
N ASP A 95 5.40 -3.26 0.21
CA ASP A 95 6.81 -3.08 -0.16
C ASP A 95 7.23 -1.61 -0.02
N LEU A 96 6.43 -0.67 -0.54
CA LEU A 96 6.69 0.76 -0.40
C LEU A 96 6.78 1.18 1.08
N LEU A 97 5.90 0.67 1.94
CA LEU A 97 5.92 1.00 3.36
C LEU A 97 7.13 0.38 4.07
N LEU A 98 7.55 -0.84 3.72
CA LEU A 98 8.78 -1.44 4.24
C LEU A 98 10.01 -0.61 3.85
N ASP A 99 10.06 -0.13 2.60
CA ASP A 99 11.13 0.73 2.11
C ASP A 99 11.20 2.05 2.87
N SER A 100 10.04 2.64 3.16
CA SER A 100 9.95 3.87 3.97
C SER A 100 10.50 3.69 5.39
N LEU A 101 10.49 2.46 5.91
CA LEU A 101 11.04 2.09 7.22
C LEU A 101 12.53 1.69 7.14
N GLY A 102 13.12 1.64 5.94
CA GLY A 102 14.47 1.15 5.71
C GLY A 102 14.61 -0.36 5.94
N ILE A 103 13.51 -1.11 5.88
CA ILE A 103 13.52 -2.57 6.00
C ILE A 103 13.73 -3.14 4.60
N ASP A 104 14.92 -3.69 4.37
CA ASP A 104 15.29 -4.26 3.08
C ASP A 104 14.41 -5.48 2.75
N HIS A 105 13.95 -5.55 1.50
CA HIS A 105 13.15 -6.67 1.02
C HIS A 105 14.06 -7.90 0.90
N CYS A 106 14.02 -8.77 1.91
CA CYS A 106 14.66 -10.07 1.83
C CYS A 106 13.92 -10.95 0.81
N CYS A 107 14.34 -10.85 -0.46
CA CYS A 107 14.37 -11.85 -1.55
C CYS A 107 13.95 -11.24 -2.90
N GLY A 108 14.87 -11.24 -3.88
CA GLY A 108 14.59 -10.90 -5.28
C GLY A 108 15.75 -10.23 -6.03
N GLN A 109 16.95 -10.84 -6.03
CA GLN A 109 17.97 -10.60 -7.06
C GLN A 109 17.99 -11.77 -8.04
#